data_AF-A0A1Q6IFA3-F1
#
_entry.id   AF-A0A1Q6IFA3-F1
#
_cell.length_a   1.000
_cell.length_b   1.000
_cell.length_c   1.000
_cell.angle_alpha   90.00
_cell.angle_beta   90.00
_cell.angle_gamma   90.00
#
_symmetry.space_group_name_H-M   'P 1'
#
loop_
_entity.id
_entity.type
_entity.pdbx_description
1 polymer ?
#
loop_
_entity_poly.entity_id
_entity_poly.type
_entity_poly.pdbx_seq_one_letter_code
_entity_poly.pdbx_strand_id
1 'polypeptide(L)'
;MKGLYTVLLLVCSNIFMTFAWYGHLKLQEMKVINNWPLIGVILISWGMAFFEYSLQIPGNRIGFQGNGGPFTLVQLKVIQEVITLIIFAIFTMIFFQGETLKWNHLAAGVCLVMAVYFVFMK
;
A
#
# COMPACT_ATOMS: atom_id res chain seq x y z
N MET A 1 -16.14 -15.71 -1.31
CA MET A 1 -16.36 -14.25 -1.49
C MET A 1 -15.60 -13.39 -0.48
N LYS A 2 -15.56 -13.72 0.82
CA LYS A 2 -14.88 -12.92 1.85
C LYS A 2 -13.41 -12.56 1.53
N GLY A 3 -12.65 -13.50 0.96
CA GLY A 3 -11.24 -13.23 0.59
C GLY A 3 -11.07 -12.15 -0.49
N LEU A 4 -11.95 -12.13 -1.50
CA LEU A 4 -11.90 -11.10 -2.55
C LEU A 4 -12.22 -9.72 -1.98
N TYR A 5 -13.23 -9.62 -1.11
CA TYR A 5 -13.57 -8.38 -0.42
C TYR A 5 -12.42 -7.87 0.46
N THR A 6 -11.75 -8.77 1.19
CA THR A 6 -10.55 -8.41 1.96
C THR A 6 -9.47 -7.82 1.06
N VAL A 7 -9.12 -8.50 -0.03
CA VAL A 7 -8.07 -8.02 -0.94
C VAL A 7 -8.45 -6.66 -1.54
N LEU A 8 -9.69 -6.47 -1.99
CA LEU A 8 -10.15 -5.18 -2.54
C LEU A 8 -10.06 -4.05 -1.51
N LEU A 9 -10.46 -4.29 -0.26
CA LEU A 9 -10.36 -3.31 0.82
C LEU A 9 -8.89 -2.97 1.14
N LEU A 10 -8.01 -3.98 1.17
CA LEU A 10 -6.57 -3.79 1.38
C LEU A 10 -5.93 -3.00 0.24
N VAL A 11 -6.33 -3.25 -1.02
CA VAL A 11 -5.87 -2.48 -2.19
C VAL A 11 -6.29 -1.02 -2.06
N CYS A 12 -7.58 -0.75 -1.84
CA CYS A 12 -8.07 0.62 -1.70
C CYS A 12 -7.40 1.35 -0.54
N SER A 13 -7.22 0.69 0.61
CA SER A 13 -6.52 1.25 1.77
C SER A 13 -5.07 1.65 1.43
N ASN A 14 -4.32 0.77 0.76
CA ASN A 14 -2.93 1.05 0.40
C ASN A 14 -2.77 2.19 -0.62
N ILE A 15 -3.78 2.45 -1.44
CA ILE A 15 -3.79 3.64 -2.31
C ILE A 15 -3.79 4.90 -1.42
N PHE A 16 -4.68 4.99 -0.44
CA PHE A 16 -4.71 6.12 0.50
C PHE A 16 -3.42 6.24 1.30
N MET A 17 -2.85 5.12 1.77
CA MET A 17 -1.55 5.10 2.45
C MET A 17 -0.45 5.73 1.58
N THR A 18 -0.35 5.29 0.32
CA THR A 18 0.69 5.75 -0.61
C THR A 18 0.55 7.24 -0.90
N PHE A 19 -0.68 7.72 -1.10
CA PHE A 19 -0.94 9.16 -1.29
C PHE A 19 -0.67 9.97 -0.01
N ALA A 20 -1.02 9.47 1.16
CA ALA A 20 -0.74 10.11 2.44
C ALA A 20 0.76 10.30 2.66
N TRP A 21 1.57 9.30 2.31
CA TRP A 21 3.00 9.35 2.54
C TRP A 21 3.75 10.13 1.46
N TYR A 22 3.40 9.95 0.18
CA TYR A 22 4.23 10.44 -0.94
C TYR A 22 3.53 11.47 -1.85
N GLY A 23 2.21 11.61 -1.76
CA GLY A 23 1.45 12.52 -2.62
C GLY A 23 1.90 13.98 -2.50
N HIS A 24 2.23 14.42 -1.28
CA HIS A 24 2.73 15.78 -1.03
C HIS A 24 4.09 16.04 -1.71
N LEU A 25 4.98 15.04 -1.77
CA LEU A 25 6.28 15.15 -2.46
C LEU A 25 6.09 15.42 -3.95
N LYS A 26 5.12 14.75 -4.58
CA LYS A 26 4.83 14.97 -6.00
C LYS A 26 4.25 16.36 -6.26
N LEU A 27 3.34 16.81 -5.39
CA LEU A 27 2.73 18.14 -5.50
C LEU A 27 3.75 19.28 -5.33
N GLN A 28 4.78 19.04 -4.52
CA GLN A 28 5.92 19.93 -4.37
C GLN A 28 6.83 19.90 -5.62
N GLU A 29 7.13 18.72 -6.18
CA GLU A 29 7.90 18.58 -7.43
C GLU A 29 7.22 19.26 -8.63
N MET A 30 5.89 19.17 -8.73
CA MET A 30 5.10 19.83 -9.78
C MET A 30 4.98 21.36 -9.61
N LYS A 31 5.60 21.95 -8.57
CA LYS A 31 5.52 23.39 -8.21
C LYS A 31 4.09 23.91 -8.01
N VAL A 32 3.11 23.02 -7.87
CA VAL A 32 1.71 23.37 -7.56
C VAL A 32 1.62 23.88 -6.12
N ILE A 33 2.50 23.39 -5.25
CA ILE A 33 2.53 23.70 -3.84
C ILE A 33 3.92 24.20 -3.45
N ASN A 34 4.16 25.51 -3.55
CA ASN A 34 5.38 26.10 -3.04
C ASN A 34 5.21 26.43 -1.55
N ASN A 35 6.08 25.85 -0.72
CA ASN A 35 6.29 26.26 0.67
C ASN A 35 5.11 26.02 1.64
N TRP A 36 4.45 24.86 1.54
CA TRP A 36 3.45 24.49 2.55
C TRP A 36 4.11 24.19 3.91
N PRO A 37 3.53 24.69 5.02
CA PRO A 37 4.05 24.40 6.34
C PRO A 37 3.93 22.90 6.61
N LEU A 38 5.00 22.30 7.15
CA LEU A 38 5.06 20.86 7.47
C LEU A 38 3.84 20.38 8.26
N ILE A 39 3.35 21.21 9.19
CA ILE A 39 2.15 20.92 9.97
C ILE A 39 0.90 20.72 9.10
N GLY A 40 0.74 21.50 8.02
CA GLY A 40 -0.39 21.40 7.10
C GLY A 40 -0.35 20.09 6.29
N VAL A 41 0.85 19.70 5.85
CA VAL A 41 1.07 18.42 5.17
C VAL A 41 0.74 17.25 6.09
N ILE A 42 1.19 17.29 7.34
CA ILE A 42 0.91 16.26 8.35
C ILE A 42 -0.60 16.14 8.59
N LEU A 43 -1.31 17.26 8.77
CA LEU A 43 -2.75 17.26 9.03
C LEU A 43 -3.56 16.71 7.84
N ILE A 44 -3.20 17.04 6.61
CA ILE A 44 -3.83 16.43 5.43
C ILE A 44 -3.53 14.93 5.36
N SER A 45 -2.29 14.53 5.64
CA SER A 45 -1.88 13.12 5.65
C SER A 45 -2.64 12.33 6.72
N TRP A 46 -2.90 12.92 7.88
CA TRP A 46 -3.78 12.36 8.91
C TRP A 46 -5.24 12.22 8.44
N GLY A 47 -5.76 13.22 7.73
CA GLY A 47 -7.06 13.15 7.09
C GLY A 47 -7.18 11.99 6.11
N MET A 48 -6.14 11.75 5.31
CA MET A 48 -6.07 10.58 4.42
C MET A 48 -5.93 9.26 5.17
N ALA A 49 -5.11 9.21 6.23
CA ALA A 49 -4.92 8.02 7.06
C ALA A 49 -6.23 7.56 7.72
N PHE A 50 -7.16 8.49 8.03
CA PHE A 50 -8.49 8.12 8.51
C PHE A 50 -9.25 7.23 7.50
N PHE A 51 -9.22 7.56 6.21
CA PHE A 51 -9.84 6.75 5.17
C PHE A 51 -9.10 5.42 4.96
N GLU A 52 -7.76 5.44 5.00
CA GLU A 52 -6.93 4.23 4.98
C GLU A 52 -7.40 3.25 6.06
N TYR A 53 -7.46 3.69 7.32
CA TYR A 53 -7.85 2.84 8.45
C TYR A 53 -9.31 2.38 8.37
N SER A 54 -10.20 3.23 7.87
CA SER A 54 -11.62 2.89 7.65
C SER A 54 -11.80 1.71 6.69
N LEU A 55 -10.83 1.43 5.82
CA LEU A 55 -10.83 0.30 4.90
C LEU A 55 -9.96 -0.86 5.40
N GLN A 56 -8.79 -0.54 5.95
CA GLN A 56 -7.81 -1.52 6.43
C GLN A 56 -8.36 -2.37 7.58
N ILE A 57 -9.01 -1.74 8.56
CA ILE A 57 -9.49 -2.41 9.76
C ILE A 57 -10.62 -3.40 9.42
N PRO A 58 -11.68 -3.02 8.66
CA PRO A 58 -12.70 -3.97 8.23
C PRO A 58 -12.15 -5.06 7.31
N GLY A 59 -11.24 -4.72 6.38
CA GLY A 59 -10.63 -5.69 5.46
C GLY A 59 -9.91 -6.82 6.21
N ASN A 60 -9.06 -6.46 7.16
CA ASN A 60 -8.37 -7.43 8.03
C ASN A 60 -9.35 -8.21 8.89
N ARG A 61 -10.38 -7.56 9.45
CA ARG A 61 -11.37 -8.22 10.30
C ARG A 61 -12.17 -9.28 9.54
N ILE A 62 -12.57 -8.99 8.30
CA ILE A 62 -13.29 -9.92 7.40
C ILE A 62 -12.39 -11.06 6.94
N GLY A 63 -11.11 -10.76 6.71
CA GLY A 63 -10.14 -11.71 6.18
C GLY A 63 -9.57 -12.68 7.22
N PHE A 64 -9.57 -12.29 8.49
CA PHE A 64 -8.92 -13.04 9.55
C PHE A 64 -9.65 -14.33 9.91
N GLN A 65 -8.91 -15.43 9.96
CA GLN A 65 -9.42 -16.77 10.22
C GLN A 65 -10.16 -16.87 11.56
N GLY A 66 -9.69 -16.18 12.60
CA GLY A 66 -10.36 -16.14 13.91
C GLY A 66 -11.76 -15.51 13.88
N ASN A 67 -12.10 -14.75 12.84
CA ASN A 67 -13.42 -14.16 12.62
C ASN A 67 -14.23 -14.90 11.53
N GLY A 68 -13.80 -16.10 11.13
CA GLY A 68 -14.43 -16.87 10.04
C GLY A 68 -14.06 -16.37 8.65
N GLY A 69 -12.91 -15.70 8.52
CA GLY A 69 -12.26 -15.37 7.25
C GLY A 69 -11.33 -16.48 6.74
N PRO A 70 -10.79 -16.36 5.53
CA PRO A 70 -9.97 -17.41 4.92
C PRO A 70 -8.47 -17.35 5.24
N PHE A 71 -7.96 -16.26 5.84
CA PHE A 71 -6.53 -15.99 5.95
C PHE A 71 -6.03 -15.96 7.41
N THR A 72 -4.85 -16.52 7.66
CA THR A 72 -4.15 -16.33 8.94
C THR A 72 -3.68 -14.88 9.11
N LEU A 73 -3.32 -14.48 10.34
CA LEU A 73 -2.76 -13.15 10.60
C LEU A 73 -1.50 -12.87 9.77
N VAL A 74 -0.62 -13.88 9.65
CA VAL A 74 0.61 -13.79 8.87
C VAL A 74 0.30 -13.64 7.38
N GLN A 75 -0.64 -14.43 6.85
CA GLN A 75 -1.06 -14.35 5.46
C GLN A 75 -1.66 -12.97 5.12
N LEU A 76 -2.49 -12.41 6.01
CA LEU A 76 -3.05 -11.07 5.81
C LEU A 76 -1.95 -10.01 5.73
N LYS A 77 -0.96 -10.07 6.63
CA LYS A 77 0.15 -9.12 6.62
C LYS A 77 0.97 -9.24 5.35
N VAL A 78 1.28 -10.46 4.92
CA VAL A 78 2.05 -10.69 3.70
C VAL A 78 1.30 -10.25 2.45
N ILE A 79 -0.01 -10.52 2.35
CA ILE A 79 -0.86 -9.98 1.29
C ILE A 79 -0.80 -8.45 1.28
N GLN A 80 -0.86 -7.82 2.46
CA GLN A 80 -0.79 -6.37 2.57
C GLN A 80 0.54 -5.82 2.09
N GLU A 81 1.68 -6.41 2.47
CA GLU A 81 3.01 -5.98 2.01
C GLU A 81 3.16 -6.08 0.49
N VAL A 82 2.66 -7.18 -0.10
CA VAL A 82 2.66 -7.36 -1.55
C VAL A 82 1.85 -6.26 -2.23
N ILE A 83 0.65 -5.97 -1.70
CA ILE A 83 -0.21 -4.91 -2.21
C ILE A 83 0.47 -3.54 -2.08
N THR A 84 1.08 -3.24 -0.93
CA THR A 84 1.81 -1.98 -0.68
C THR A 84 2.89 -1.78 -1.74
N LEU A 85 3.71 -2.81 -1.98
CA LEU A 85 4.84 -2.72 -2.89
C LEU A 85 4.40 -2.61 -4.34
N ILE A 86 3.34 -3.33 -4.75
CA ILE A 86 2.74 -3.18 -6.08
C ILE A 86 2.20 -1.76 -6.28
N ILE A 87 1.41 -1.25 -5.34
CA ILE A 87 0.84 0.10 -5.45
C ILE A 87 1.93 1.16 -5.44
N PHE A 88 2.95 1.00 -4.59
CA PHE A 88 4.10 1.90 -4.57
C PHE A 88 4.89 1.89 -5.88
N ALA A 89 5.14 0.71 -6.47
CA ALA A 89 5.80 0.58 -7.76
C ALA A 89 5.00 1.26 -8.89
N ILE A 90 3.67 1.07 -8.93
CA ILE A 90 2.80 1.73 -9.90
C ILE A 90 2.79 3.25 -9.66
N PHE A 91 2.68 3.69 -8.40
CA PHE A 91 2.66 5.10 -8.04
C PHE A 91 3.96 5.81 -8.44
N THR A 92 5.11 5.21 -8.14
CA THR A 92 6.41 5.76 -8.55
C THR A 92 6.55 5.80 -10.07
N MET A 93 6.16 4.74 -10.78
CA MET A 93 6.20 4.73 -12.25
C MET A 93 5.33 5.83 -12.89
N ILE A 94 4.11 6.05 -12.37
CA ILE A 94 3.16 7.03 -12.93
C ILE A 94 3.51 8.45 -12.50
N PHE A 95 3.73 8.67 -11.21
CA PHE A 95 3.90 10.01 -10.66
C PHE A 95 5.35 10.47 -10.67
N PHE A 96 6.33 9.58 -10.50
CA PHE A 96 7.76 9.92 -10.46
C PHE A 96 8.45 9.36 -11.71
N GLN A 97 8.21 10.03 -12.87
CA GLN A 97 8.67 9.67 -14.23
C GLN A 97 10.20 9.75 -14.44
N GLY A 98 11.03 9.26 -13.51
CA GLY A 98 12.48 9.45 -13.54
C GLY A 98 13.36 8.26 -13.14
N GLU A 99 12.81 7.22 -12.48
CA GLU A 99 13.61 6.05 -12.16
C GLU A 99 13.56 5.04 -13.31
N THR A 100 14.62 5.01 -14.13
CA THR A 100 14.85 3.92 -15.09
C THR A 100 14.74 2.59 -14.34
N LEU A 101 13.92 1.66 -14.83
CA LEU A 101 13.82 0.30 -14.30
C LEU A 101 15.20 -0.39 -14.36
N LYS A 102 15.98 -0.24 -13.28
CA LYS A 102 17.25 -0.93 -13.07
C LYS A 102 16.99 -2.39 -12.71
N TRP A 103 17.95 -3.24 -13.04
CA TRP A 103 17.93 -4.68 -12.78
C TRP A 103 17.59 -5.01 -11.31
N ASN A 104 17.99 -4.13 -10.38
CA ASN A 104 17.72 -4.28 -8.95
C ASN A 104 16.21 -4.24 -8.60
N HIS A 105 15.37 -3.52 -9.35
CA HIS A 105 13.92 -3.52 -9.12
C HIS A 105 13.28 -4.85 -9.54
N LEU A 106 13.80 -5.46 -10.61
CA LEU A 106 13.37 -6.79 -11.04
C LEU A 106 13.76 -7.84 -9.99
N ALA A 107 15.01 -7.80 -9.50
CA ALA A 107 15.48 -8.67 -8.43
C ALA A 107 14.65 -8.52 -7.14
N ALA A 108 14.33 -7.28 -6.74
CA ALA A 108 13.43 -7.02 -5.62
C ALA A 108 12.04 -7.62 -5.84
N GLY A 109 11.47 -7.47 -7.05
CA GLY A 109 10.20 -8.10 -7.43
C GLY A 109 10.21 -9.63 -7.29
N VAL A 110 11.29 -10.28 -7.74
CA VAL A 110 11.48 -11.73 -7.60
C VAL A 110 11.59 -12.13 -6.12
N CYS A 111 12.33 -11.37 -5.31
CA CYS A 111 12.40 -11.61 -3.86
C CYS A 111 11.03 -11.52 -3.17
N LEU A 112 10.15 -10.61 -3.61
CA LEU A 112 8.79 -10.51 -3.08
C LEU A 112 7.91 -11.69 -3.49
N VAL A 113 8.00 -12.15 -4.74
CA VAL A 113 7.29 -13.35 -5.19
C VAL A 113 7.77 -14.57 -4.40
N MET A 114 9.07 -14.70 -4.14
CA MET A 114 9.63 -15.76 -3.29
C MET A 114 9.13 -15.66 -1.85
N ALA A 115 9.05 -14.46 -1.28
CA ALA A 115 8.50 -14.26 0.07
C ALA A 115 7.04 -14.71 0.17
N VAL A 116 6.21 -14.39 -0.84
CA VAL A 116 4.84 -14.90 -0.94
C VAL A 116 4.84 -16.41 -1.01
N TYR A 117 5.61 -16.99 -1.92
CA TYR A 117 5.69 -18.44 -2.08
C TYR A 117 6.03 -19.15 -0.77
N PHE A 118 7.05 -18.69 -0.03
CA PHE A 118 7.43 -19.30 1.25
C PHE A 118 6.36 -19.18 2.33
N VAL A 119 5.63 -18.07 2.38
CA VAL A 119 4.55 -17.87 3.37
C VAL A 119 3.35 -18.77 3.08
N PHE A 120 3.10 -19.10 1.82
CA PHE A 120 2.01 -19.99 1.40
C PHE A 120 2.47 -21.45 1.18
N MET A 121 3.76 -21.74 1.33
CA MET A 121 4.31 -23.10 1.28
C MET A 121 3.92 -23.85 2.56
N LYS A 122 3.44 -25.09 2.39
CA LYS A 122 2.84 -25.90 3.45
C LYS A 122 3.88 -26.73 4.18
#